data_AF-A0A0G1Y7M7-F1
#
_entry.id   AF-A0A0G1Y7M7-F1
#
_cell.length_a   1.000
_cell.length_b   1.000
_cell.length_c   1.000
_cell.angle_alpha   90.00
_cell.angle_beta   90.00
_cell.angle_gamma   90.00
#
_symmetry.space_group_name_H-M   'P 1'
#
loop_
_entity.id
_entity.type
_entity.pdbx_description
1 polymer ?
#
loop_
_entity_poly.entity_id
_entity_poly.type
_entity_poly.pdbx_seq_one_letter_code
_entity_poly.pdbx_strand_id
1 'polypeptide(L)'
;MQRIIFGCGTLLVLLAGMELAAPRIASAQDISSSNYQVLAPVITSGGGYATSSSFSVLGVISEFSHNLSSSDSDAFNLVPGFVAYPFVSTPVVTATGVTTAVNLSWTAAVGVLGYSTASYSIGQSTASGGPYTFTAVGNVLSSTVSSLTAGTPYYFIIRAHDSYSTTIATSTEATATPTAAATTPPSSSGGGGGSSAIPVSDTGTGASFSGSAYPNSTVTVLKDAQVAATSISGSDASFQMTLSNLAAGNFIFSLYSEDNNGNRSSLVSFPLSLTQGAITNVTGIFIAPTISTDKSEVRRGDTITLFGQSVPKSDIIITVHSDQSYFGTTISDKSGVYLYNFDSS
;
A
#
# COMPACT_ATOMS: atom_id res chain seq x y z
N MET A 1 59.81 74.76 3.95
CA MET A 1 60.60 75.13 5.15
C MET A 1 59.99 74.43 6.37
N GLN A 2 60.73 73.48 6.92
CA GLN A 2 60.90 73.17 8.35
C GLN A 2 59.72 73.39 9.32
N ARG A 3 59.21 72.31 9.94
CA ARG A 3 59.54 71.95 11.35
C ARG A 3 58.81 70.69 11.83
N ILE A 4 59.60 69.72 12.27
CA ILE A 4 59.24 68.60 13.14
C ILE A 4 59.41 69.08 14.58
N ILE A 5 58.45 68.80 15.47
CA ILE A 5 58.70 68.51 16.90
C ILE A 5 57.77 67.38 17.34
N PHE A 6 58.38 66.29 17.82
CA PHE A 6 57.77 65.16 18.53
C PHE A 6 57.42 65.57 19.97
N GLY A 7 56.26 65.12 20.46
CA GLY A 7 55.85 65.20 21.87
C GLY A 7 55.35 63.84 22.36
N CYS A 8 56.29 63.10 22.96
CA CYS A 8 56.21 61.96 23.88
C CYS A 8 54.82 61.51 24.41
N GLY A 9 54.57 60.18 24.41
CA GLY A 9 53.81 59.53 25.48
C GLY A 9 52.73 58.52 25.07
N THR A 10 53.16 57.32 24.71
CA THR A 10 52.50 56.00 24.93
C THR A 10 50.97 55.96 25.13
N LEU A 11 50.22 55.41 24.17
CA LEU A 11 49.00 54.64 24.49
C LEU A 11 48.63 53.62 23.40
N LEU A 12 48.76 52.35 23.78
CA LEU A 12 48.02 51.14 23.38
C LEU A 12 47.46 51.06 21.94
N VAL A 13 48.03 50.16 21.14
CA VAL A 13 47.48 49.69 19.86
C VAL A 13 46.24 48.84 20.11
N LEU A 14 45.09 49.21 19.53
CA LEU A 14 44.02 48.26 19.24
C LEU A 14 43.55 48.47 17.80
N LEU A 15 43.84 47.47 16.95
CA LEU A 15 43.52 47.44 15.53
C LEU A 15 42.04 47.05 15.36
N ALA A 16 41.17 48.00 15.00
CA ALA A 16 39.79 47.72 14.64
C ALA A 16 39.72 47.30 13.16
N GLY A 17 39.63 45.99 12.92
CA GLY A 17 39.34 45.42 11.61
C GLY A 17 37.89 45.68 11.21
N MET A 18 37.70 46.37 10.09
CA MET A 18 36.41 46.65 9.47
C MET A 18 36.12 45.50 8.50
N GLU A 19 35.19 44.60 8.85
CA GLU A 19 34.76 43.54 7.93
C GLU A 19 33.67 44.06 6.98
N LEU A 20 33.95 44.00 5.67
CA LEU A 20 32.98 44.15 4.59
C LEU A 20 31.98 42.99 4.65
N ALA A 21 30.72 43.27 4.99
CA ALA A 21 29.65 42.28 4.87
C ALA A 21 29.32 42.03 3.39
N ALA A 22 29.75 40.88 2.85
CA ALA A 22 29.23 40.36 1.60
C ALA A 22 27.78 39.87 1.78
N PRO A 23 26.86 40.11 0.83
CA PRO A 23 25.50 39.60 0.92
C PRO A 23 25.53 38.06 0.90
N ARG A 24 25.02 37.43 1.96
CA ARG A 24 24.79 35.99 2.00
C ARG A 24 23.59 35.68 1.13
N ILE A 25 23.83 35.04 -0.01
CA ILE A 25 22.77 34.41 -0.80
C ILE A 25 22.36 33.14 -0.04
N ALA A 26 21.15 33.14 0.52
CA ALA A 26 20.53 31.93 1.06
C ALA A 26 19.82 31.21 -0.08
N SER A 27 20.30 30.02 -0.43
CA SER A 27 19.58 29.10 -1.31
C SER A 27 18.58 28.30 -0.48
N ALA A 28 17.29 28.49 -0.72
CA ALA A 28 16.25 27.59 -0.20
C ALA A 28 16.06 26.43 -1.18
N GLN A 29 15.87 25.21 -0.67
CA GLN A 29 15.36 24.10 -1.47
C GLN A 29 13.84 24.09 -1.33
N ASP A 30 13.14 24.27 -2.45
CA ASP A 30 11.71 24.01 -2.52
C ASP A 30 11.49 22.50 -2.73
N ILE A 31 10.77 21.87 -1.80
CA ILE A 31 10.25 20.51 -1.99
C ILE A 31 8.80 20.68 -2.44
N SER A 32 8.55 20.50 -3.73
CA SER A 32 7.21 20.60 -4.32
C SER A 32 6.67 19.22 -4.70
N SER A 33 5.40 18.98 -4.36
CA SER A 33 4.54 17.95 -4.94
C SER A 33 3.31 18.62 -5.54
N SER A 34 2.52 17.93 -6.37
CA SER A 34 1.31 18.48 -6.99
C SER A 34 0.25 18.96 -5.98
N ASN A 35 0.36 18.55 -4.70
CA ASN A 35 -0.69 18.73 -3.70
C ASN A 35 -0.26 19.53 -2.45
N TYR A 36 1.01 19.92 -2.30
CA TYR A 36 1.46 20.79 -1.20
C TYR A 36 2.83 21.43 -1.48
N GLN A 37 3.06 22.61 -0.90
CA GLN A 37 4.32 23.35 -0.95
C GLN A 37 4.76 23.70 0.48
N VAL A 38 5.93 23.20 0.90
CA VAL A 38 6.57 23.62 2.16
C VAL A 38 7.40 24.87 1.87
N LEU A 39 6.97 26.05 2.31
CA LEU A 39 7.73 27.29 2.16
C LEU A 39 8.63 27.52 3.38
N ALA A 40 9.93 27.71 3.12
CA ALA A 40 10.96 28.05 4.11
C ALA A 40 11.10 27.07 5.31
N PRO A 41 11.29 25.76 5.10
CA PRO A 41 11.63 24.86 6.20
C PRO A 41 13.03 25.18 6.74
N VAL A 42 13.10 25.67 7.98
CA VAL A 42 14.38 25.88 8.68
C VAL A 42 14.81 24.54 9.28
N ILE A 43 15.65 23.79 8.57
CA ILE A 43 16.33 22.60 9.12
C ILE A 43 17.61 23.08 9.80
N THR A 44 17.60 23.24 11.13
CA THR A 44 18.84 23.39 11.88
C THR A 44 19.28 22.04 12.43
N SER A 45 20.45 21.56 12.01
CA SER A 45 21.16 20.52 12.75
C SER A 45 21.76 21.15 14.01
N GLY A 46 21.21 20.83 15.17
CA GLY A 46 21.77 21.22 16.47
C GLY A 46 21.21 22.51 17.06
N GLY A 47 20.81 22.41 18.33
CA GLY A 47 20.23 23.51 19.10
C GLY A 47 21.20 24.68 19.29
N GLY A 48 20.75 25.88 18.92
CA GLY A 48 21.41 27.13 19.25
C GLY A 48 20.74 27.78 20.46
N TYR A 49 21.49 27.95 21.55
CA TYR A 49 21.11 28.86 22.62
C TYR A 49 21.19 30.30 22.08
N ALA A 50 20.08 31.02 22.05
CA ALA A 50 20.05 32.45 21.75
C ALA A 50 19.55 33.21 22.99
N THR A 51 20.37 34.10 23.54
CA THR A 51 19.98 35.01 24.63
C THR A 51 20.03 36.45 24.14
N SER A 52 19.10 37.28 24.62
CA SER A 52 19.28 38.73 24.67
C SER A 52 18.89 39.22 26.07
N SER A 53 19.20 40.48 26.39
CA SER A 53 18.83 41.11 27.66
C SER A 53 17.32 41.25 27.88
N SER A 54 16.47 40.89 26.91
CA SER A 54 15.02 41.08 26.96
C SER A 54 14.18 39.84 26.60
N PHE A 55 14.80 38.71 26.25
CA PHE A 55 14.07 37.52 25.84
C PHE A 55 14.87 36.22 26.08
N SER A 56 14.20 35.19 26.59
CA SER A 56 14.70 33.81 26.65
C SER A 56 13.68 32.86 26.02
N VAL A 57 14.13 32.04 25.05
CA VAL A 57 13.40 30.87 24.56
C VAL A 57 14.04 29.65 25.18
N LEU A 58 13.31 28.94 26.06
CA LEU A 58 13.63 27.57 26.38
C LEU A 58 12.83 26.65 25.46
N GLY A 59 13.51 26.14 24.43
CA GLY A 59 13.19 24.90 23.72
C GLY A 59 11.87 24.85 22.94
N VAL A 60 11.98 24.89 21.61
CA VAL A 60 11.06 24.10 20.77
C VAL A 60 11.77 22.77 20.50
N ILE A 61 11.20 21.66 20.96
CA ILE A 61 11.55 20.33 20.47
C ILE A 61 11.02 20.21 19.04
N SER A 62 11.78 20.66 18.05
CA SER A 62 11.60 20.16 16.69
C SER A 62 12.19 18.74 16.63
N GLU A 63 11.41 17.78 16.14
CA GLU A 63 11.83 16.38 15.95
C GLU A 63 13.17 16.28 15.21
N PHE A 64 14.00 15.33 15.61
CA PHE A 64 15.29 15.05 14.98
C PHE A 64 15.08 14.78 13.48
N SER A 65 15.82 15.47 12.62
CA SER A 65 16.04 14.97 11.26
C SER A 65 16.79 13.64 11.37
N HIS A 66 16.13 12.53 11.05
CA HIS A 66 16.78 11.22 11.02
C HIS A 66 17.76 11.19 9.85
N ASN A 67 19.00 10.81 10.12
CA ASN A 67 19.99 10.53 9.08
C ASN A 67 19.70 9.13 8.51
N LEU A 68 19.27 9.04 7.24
CA LEU A 68 19.07 7.75 6.58
C LEU A 68 20.40 7.26 6.01
N SER A 69 20.93 6.21 6.62
CA SER A 69 21.72 5.24 5.89
C SER A 69 20.78 4.09 5.51
N SER A 70 20.49 3.95 4.21
CA SER A 70 20.08 2.65 3.69
C SER A 70 21.31 1.75 3.70
N SER A 71 21.13 0.47 4.00
CA SER A 71 22.20 -0.53 3.91
C SER A 71 22.71 -0.74 2.48
N ASP A 72 22.03 -0.16 1.47
CA ASP A 72 22.57 0.05 0.12
C ASP A 72 23.33 1.38 0.08
N SER A 73 24.64 1.27 -0.21
CA SER A 73 25.66 2.32 -0.13
C SER A 73 25.50 3.50 -1.10
N ASP A 74 24.41 3.57 -1.88
CA ASP A 74 24.35 4.45 -3.05
C ASP A 74 23.40 5.66 -2.90
N ALA A 75 22.75 5.85 -1.74
CA ALA A 75 21.93 7.03 -1.50
C ALA A 75 21.93 7.49 -0.04
N PHE A 76 22.69 8.54 0.26
CA PHE A 76 22.48 9.35 1.46
C PHE A 76 21.29 10.27 1.20
N ASN A 77 20.16 10.01 1.85
CA ASN A 77 18.94 10.81 1.67
C ASN A 77 18.54 11.45 3.01
N LEU A 78 18.47 12.77 3.09
CA LEU A 78 17.99 13.47 4.28
C LEU A 78 16.45 13.56 4.20
N VAL A 79 15.75 12.75 4.99
CA VAL A 79 14.30 12.86 5.14
C VAL A 79 13.99 13.62 6.43
N PRO A 80 13.21 14.72 6.39
CA PRO A 80 12.82 15.43 7.61
C PRO A 80 12.00 14.50 8.51
N GLY A 81 12.30 14.49 9.82
CA GLY A 81 11.81 13.50 10.78
C GLY A 81 10.29 13.40 10.91
N PHE A 82 9.53 14.42 10.53
CA PHE A 82 8.07 14.47 10.66
C PHE A 82 7.31 13.72 9.56
N VAL A 83 7.97 13.22 8.51
CA VAL A 83 7.33 12.50 7.39
C VAL A 83 7.71 11.02 7.28
N ALA A 84 8.52 10.48 8.20
CA ALA A 84 8.97 9.09 8.12
C ALA A 84 8.80 8.36 9.46
N TYR A 85 7.84 7.42 9.50
CA TYR A 85 7.67 6.46 10.59
C TYR A 85 8.32 5.12 10.22
N PRO A 86 8.94 4.39 11.17
CA PRO A 86 9.47 3.06 10.88
C PRO A 86 8.34 2.16 10.40
N PHE A 87 8.56 1.49 9.28
CA PHE A 87 7.60 0.54 8.74
C PHE A 87 8.33 -0.63 8.09
N VAL A 88 7.63 -1.76 8.01
CA VAL A 88 8.05 -2.93 7.25
C VAL A 88 6.87 -3.32 6.36
N SER A 89 7.11 -3.45 5.05
CA SER A 89 6.08 -3.95 4.15
C SER A 89 5.73 -5.40 4.51
N THR A 90 4.45 -5.75 4.43
CA THR A 90 4.01 -7.12 4.66
C THR A 90 4.26 -7.98 3.42
N PRO A 91 4.79 -9.21 3.57
CA PRO A 91 4.88 -10.15 2.45
C PRO A 91 3.49 -10.41 1.87
N VAL A 92 3.38 -10.49 0.55
CA VAL A 92 2.18 -10.94 -0.14
C VAL A 92 2.39 -12.40 -0.50
N VAL A 93 1.67 -13.31 0.17
CA VAL A 93 1.80 -14.76 -0.05
C VAL A 93 0.78 -15.26 -1.07
N THR A 94 1.24 -16.12 -1.96
CA THR A 94 0.41 -16.88 -2.91
C THR A 94 0.60 -18.37 -2.62
N ALA A 95 -0.51 -19.11 -2.57
CA ALA A 95 -0.52 -20.55 -2.33
C ALA A 95 -1.17 -21.28 -3.52
N THR A 96 -0.47 -22.27 -4.05
CA THR A 96 -0.94 -23.07 -5.19
C THR A 96 -0.95 -24.55 -4.82
N GLY A 97 -2.15 -25.13 -4.80
CA GLY A 97 -2.32 -26.57 -4.57
C GLY A 97 -1.74 -27.38 -5.73
N VAL A 98 -0.94 -28.39 -5.41
CA VAL A 98 -0.42 -29.38 -6.35
C VAL A 98 -0.69 -30.79 -5.79
N THR A 99 -0.23 -31.83 -6.49
CA THR A 99 -0.40 -33.21 -6.05
C THR A 99 0.21 -33.43 -4.67
N THR A 100 -0.62 -33.62 -3.64
CA THR A 100 -0.21 -33.88 -2.23
C THR A 100 0.71 -32.81 -1.60
N ALA A 101 0.76 -31.61 -2.16
CA ALA A 101 1.59 -30.51 -1.66
C ALA A 101 0.98 -29.14 -2.01
N VAL A 102 1.52 -28.08 -1.42
CA VAL A 102 1.22 -26.68 -1.76
C VAL A 102 2.53 -25.97 -2.03
N ASN A 103 2.63 -25.34 -3.20
CA ASN A 103 3.72 -24.42 -3.53
C ASN A 103 3.36 -23.03 -3.03
N LEU A 104 4.25 -22.43 -2.25
CA LEU A 104 4.12 -21.08 -1.73
C LEU A 104 5.17 -20.18 -2.39
N SER A 105 4.76 -18.97 -2.71
CA SER A 105 5.67 -17.88 -3.09
C SER A 105 5.22 -16.59 -2.44
N TRP A 106 6.15 -15.70 -2.10
CA TRP A 106 5.82 -14.43 -1.47
C TRP A 106 6.78 -13.30 -1.86
N THR A 107 6.30 -12.07 -1.75
CA THR A 107 7.13 -10.87 -1.94
C THR A 107 8.05 -10.65 -0.74
N ALA A 108 9.22 -10.06 -0.98
CA ALA A 108 10.11 -9.68 0.11
C ALA A 108 9.47 -8.61 0.99
N ALA A 109 9.63 -8.74 2.31
CA ALA A 109 9.37 -7.64 3.23
C ALA A 109 10.53 -6.63 3.14
N VAL A 110 10.18 -5.36 3.07
CA VAL A 110 11.12 -4.24 2.96
C VAL A 110 10.94 -3.36 4.18
N GLY A 111 11.97 -3.30 5.01
CA GLY A 111 12.01 -2.43 6.18
C GLY A 111 12.61 -1.06 5.86
N VAL A 112 12.10 -0.04 6.53
CA VAL A 112 12.59 1.34 6.46
C VAL A 112 12.84 1.83 7.90
N LEU A 113 13.82 2.73 8.08
CA LEU A 113 14.26 3.25 9.39
C LEU A 113 14.76 2.16 10.35
N GLY A 114 15.77 1.39 9.93
CA GLY A 114 16.50 0.46 10.80
C GLY A 114 15.92 -0.97 10.85
N TYR A 115 14.78 -1.21 10.21
CA TYR A 115 14.28 -2.57 9.99
C TYR A 115 14.93 -3.18 8.75
N SER A 116 15.41 -4.42 8.87
CA SER A 116 15.85 -5.23 7.75
C SER A 116 15.29 -6.64 7.89
N THR A 117 14.87 -7.23 6.78
CA THR A 117 14.37 -8.61 6.77
C THR A 117 15.51 -9.57 6.51
N ALA A 118 15.72 -10.51 7.42
CA ALA A 118 16.79 -11.49 7.36
C ALA A 118 16.31 -12.91 7.07
N SER A 119 15.07 -13.27 7.43
CA SER A 119 14.53 -14.62 7.17
C SER A 119 13.01 -14.67 7.22
N TYR A 120 12.43 -15.80 6.80
CA TYR A 120 11.00 -16.05 6.81
C TYR A 120 10.64 -17.35 7.55
N SER A 121 9.42 -17.41 8.09
CA SER A 121 8.77 -18.64 8.51
C SER A 121 7.36 -18.76 7.92
N ILE A 122 6.96 -20.00 7.65
CA ILE A 122 5.64 -20.35 7.10
C ILE A 122 4.77 -20.82 8.26
N GLY A 123 3.66 -20.15 8.51
CA GLY A 123 2.58 -20.63 9.36
C GLY A 123 1.60 -21.43 8.53
N GLN A 124 1.24 -22.63 8.98
CA GLN A 124 0.26 -23.52 8.34
C GLN A 124 -0.87 -23.84 9.31
N SER A 125 -2.11 -23.86 8.82
CA SER A 125 -3.29 -24.36 9.56
C SER A 125 -4.26 -25.08 8.62
N THR A 126 -5.13 -25.92 9.20
CA THR A 126 -6.31 -26.50 8.54
C THR A 126 -7.60 -25.72 8.83
N ALA A 127 -7.53 -24.68 9.67
CA ALA A 127 -8.62 -23.78 9.98
C ALA A 127 -8.26 -22.34 9.59
N SER A 128 -9.20 -21.61 8.98
CA SER A 128 -8.99 -20.19 8.64
C SER A 128 -8.82 -19.37 9.92
N GLY A 129 -7.82 -18.50 9.93
CA GLY A 129 -7.47 -17.69 11.11
C GLY A 129 -6.62 -18.41 12.16
N GLY A 130 -6.29 -19.69 11.95
CA GLY A 130 -5.39 -20.46 12.82
C GLY A 130 -6.11 -21.32 13.89
N PRO A 131 -5.35 -21.85 14.87
CA PRO A 131 -3.93 -21.61 15.16
C PRO A 131 -2.99 -22.13 14.07
N TYR A 132 -1.86 -21.43 13.87
CA TYR A 132 -0.85 -21.81 12.88
C TYR A 132 0.36 -22.51 13.53
N THR A 133 0.85 -23.57 12.89
CA THR A 133 2.15 -24.15 13.18
C THR A 133 3.21 -23.51 12.29
N PHE A 134 4.29 -22.99 12.87
CA PHE A 134 5.33 -22.27 12.13
C PHE A 134 6.54 -23.15 11.82
N THR A 135 7.05 -23.08 10.60
CA THR A 135 8.30 -23.70 10.16
C THR A 135 9.23 -22.64 9.56
N ALA A 136 10.45 -22.54 10.08
CA ALA A 136 11.46 -21.61 9.55
C ALA A 136 11.99 -22.10 8.20
N VAL A 137 12.12 -21.18 7.24
CA VAL A 137 12.60 -21.49 5.86
C VAL A 137 13.81 -20.67 5.45
N GLY A 138 14.28 -19.74 6.29
CA GLY A 138 15.43 -18.90 6.00
C GLY A 138 15.09 -17.76 5.03
N ASN A 139 16.10 -17.18 4.38
CA ASN A 139 15.91 -16.07 3.44
C ASN A 139 15.58 -16.58 2.03
N VAL A 140 14.36 -17.09 1.87
CA VAL A 140 13.80 -17.51 0.58
C VAL A 140 12.48 -16.78 0.34
N LEU A 141 12.07 -16.71 -0.92
CA LEU A 141 10.79 -16.12 -1.36
C LEU A 141 9.82 -17.16 -1.92
N SER A 142 10.16 -18.44 -1.79
CA SER A 142 9.33 -19.56 -2.21
C SER A 142 9.67 -20.82 -1.44
N SER A 143 8.67 -21.67 -1.18
CA SER A 143 8.85 -22.97 -0.53
C SER A 143 7.69 -23.92 -0.87
N THR A 144 7.93 -25.22 -0.80
CA THR A 144 6.90 -26.23 -1.00
C THR A 144 6.59 -26.95 0.30
N VAL A 145 5.33 -26.89 0.72
CA VAL A 145 4.82 -27.66 1.85
C VAL A 145 4.29 -28.99 1.32
N SER A 146 5.00 -30.06 1.59
CA SER A 146 4.70 -31.41 1.10
C SER A 146 3.88 -32.23 2.10
N SER A 147 3.49 -33.44 1.69
CA SER A 147 2.79 -34.41 2.54
C SER A 147 1.43 -33.91 3.06
N LEU A 148 0.73 -33.12 2.25
CA LEU A 148 -0.59 -32.59 2.56
C LEU A 148 -1.69 -33.50 2.02
N THR A 149 -2.82 -33.57 2.74
CA THR A 149 -3.96 -34.39 2.35
C THR A 149 -4.69 -33.76 1.16
N ALA A 150 -4.83 -34.50 0.07
CA ALA A 150 -5.58 -34.06 -1.11
C ALA A 150 -7.04 -33.73 -0.74
N GLY A 151 -7.57 -32.65 -1.30
CA GLY A 151 -8.94 -32.18 -1.06
C GLY A 151 -9.18 -31.48 0.28
N THR A 152 -8.19 -31.43 1.18
CA THR A 152 -8.29 -30.68 2.43
C THR A 152 -7.77 -29.24 2.23
N PRO A 153 -8.55 -28.18 2.52
CA PRO A 153 -8.06 -26.81 2.42
C PRO A 153 -7.04 -26.55 3.53
N TYR A 154 -5.92 -25.93 3.16
CA TYR A 154 -4.90 -25.45 4.09
C TYR A 154 -4.76 -23.93 3.97
N TYR A 155 -4.39 -23.32 5.09
CA TYR A 155 -4.26 -21.88 5.25
C TYR A 155 -2.83 -21.53 5.65
N PHE A 156 -2.25 -20.54 4.97
CA PHE A 156 -0.85 -20.19 5.09
C PHE A 156 -0.65 -18.70 5.35
N ILE A 157 0.25 -18.39 6.27
CA ILE A 157 0.76 -17.03 6.51
C ILE A 157 2.29 -17.04 6.50
N ILE A 158 2.89 -15.93 6.11
CA ILE A 158 4.35 -15.75 6.09
C ILE A 158 4.71 -14.71 7.14
N ARG A 159 5.62 -15.07 8.05
CA ARG A 159 6.25 -14.13 8.97
C ARG A 159 7.64 -13.78 8.47
N ALA A 160 7.89 -12.49 8.33
CA ALA A 160 9.22 -11.95 8.10
C ALA A 160 9.91 -11.68 9.44
N HIS A 161 11.18 -12.03 9.54
CA HIS A 161 11.99 -11.83 10.74
C HIS A 161 13.22 -10.97 10.45
N ASP A 162 13.65 -10.21 11.45
CA ASP A 162 14.92 -9.49 11.42
C ASP A 162 16.12 -10.41 11.73
N SER A 163 17.33 -9.83 11.75
CA SER A 163 18.57 -10.56 12.08
C SER A 163 18.61 -11.11 13.51
N TYR A 164 17.70 -10.68 14.38
CA TYR A 164 17.53 -11.17 15.76
C TYR A 164 16.40 -12.21 15.88
N SER A 165 15.84 -12.67 14.75
CA SER A 165 14.71 -13.60 14.67
C SER A 165 13.40 -13.06 15.26
N THR A 166 13.26 -11.74 15.40
CA THR A 166 12.00 -11.09 15.81
C THR A 166 11.08 -10.97 14.61
N THR A 167 9.80 -11.33 14.77
CA THR A 167 8.80 -11.12 13.72
C THR A 167 8.54 -9.63 13.54
N ILE A 168 8.81 -9.12 12.34
CA ILE A 168 8.70 -7.71 11.97
C ILE A 168 7.56 -7.43 10.98
N ALA A 169 7.05 -8.46 10.29
CA ALA A 169 5.85 -8.37 9.46
C ALA A 169 5.16 -9.74 9.34
N THR A 170 3.85 -9.75 9.15
CA THR A 170 3.06 -10.96 8.86
C THR A 170 2.17 -10.71 7.65
N SER A 171 2.13 -11.65 6.70
CA SER A 171 1.26 -11.58 5.54
C SER A 171 -0.21 -11.73 5.91
N THR A 172 -1.10 -11.42 4.96
CA THR A 172 -2.47 -11.95 4.97
C THR A 172 -2.45 -13.47 4.80
N GLU A 173 -3.56 -14.13 5.15
CA GLU A 173 -3.74 -15.56 4.93
C GLU A 173 -3.97 -15.87 3.44
N ALA A 174 -3.24 -16.84 2.90
CA ALA A 174 -3.53 -17.47 1.62
C ALA A 174 -4.08 -18.88 1.85
N THR A 175 -4.99 -19.31 0.98
CA THR A 175 -5.58 -20.65 1.02
C THR A 175 -5.23 -21.45 -0.22
N ALA A 176 -5.01 -22.75 -0.05
CA ALA A 176 -4.86 -23.68 -1.15
C ALA A 176 -5.34 -25.07 -0.75
N THR A 177 -5.89 -25.79 -1.73
CA THR A 177 -6.34 -27.18 -1.57
C THR A 177 -5.46 -28.08 -2.45
N PRO A 178 -4.63 -28.97 -1.89
CA PRO A 178 -3.83 -29.92 -2.65
C PRO A 178 -4.73 -30.84 -3.49
N THR A 179 -4.26 -31.21 -4.68
CA THR A 179 -4.99 -32.13 -5.57
C THR A 179 -4.57 -33.58 -5.33
N ALA A 180 -5.47 -34.51 -5.66
CA ALA A 180 -5.12 -35.92 -5.68
C ALA A 180 -4.25 -36.23 -6.91
N ALA A 181 -3.41 -37.26 -6.81
CA ALA A 181 -2.72 -37.78 -7.98
C ALA A 181 -3.75 -38.30 -8.99
N ALA A 182 -3.58 -37.96 -10.27
CA ALA A 182 -4.43 -38.50 -11.33
C ALA A 182 -4.32 -40.03 -11.35
N THR A 183 -5.44 -40.72 -11.15
CA THR A 183 -5.51 -42.16 -11.37
C THR A 183 -5.58 -42.38 -12.88
N THR A 184 -4.55 -42.99 -13.47
CA THR A 184 -4.62 -43.45 -14.86
C THR A 184 -5.78 -44.45 -14.98
N PRO A 185 -6.78 -44.21 -15.84
CA PRO A 185 -7.82 -45.21 -16.12
C PRO A 185 -7.18 -46.48 -16.69
N PRO A 186 -7.68 -47.69 -16.38
CA PRO A 186 -7.18 -48.90 -17.02
C PRO A 186 -7.41 -48.82 -18.54
N SER A 187 -6.32 -48.96 -19.29
CA SER A 187 -6.30 -49.01 -20.75
C SER A 187 -7.15 -50.17 -21.26
N SER A 188 -8.32 -49.89 -21.85
CA SER A 188 -8.98 -50.82 -22.77
C SER A 188 -8.43 -50.62 -24.18
N SER A 189 -7.77 -51.65 -24.68
CA SER A 189 -7.30 -51.75 -26.07
C SER A 189 -8.50 -51.79 -27.03
N GLY A 190 -8.59 -50.82 -27.94
CA GLY A 190 -9.63 -50.78 -28.98
C GLY A 190 -9.29 -49.84 -30.14
N GLY A 191 -8.59 -50.40 -31.13
CA GLY A 191 -8.52 -50.04 -32.56
C GLY A 191 -8.90 -48.65 -33.08
N GLY A 192 -7.89 -47.97 -33.65
CA GLY A 192 -7.88 -47.51 -35.06
C GLY A 192 -8.77 -46.34 -35.49
N GLY A 193 -8.16 -45.24 -35.93
CA GLY A 193 -8.75 -44.34 -36.93
C GLY A 193 -8.31 -42.87 -36.88
N GLY A 194 -7.41 -42.50 -37.79
CA GLY A 194 -7.44 -41.21 -38.52
C GLY A 194 -7.06 -39.93 -37.78
N SER A 195 -5.81 -39.49 -37.97
CA SER A 195 -5.43 -38.08 -37.84
C SER A 195 -6.26 -37.20 -38.77
N SER A 196 -6.96 -36.23 -38.19
CA SER A 196 -7.03 -34.88 -38.72
C SER A 196 -6.79 -33.98 -37.53
N ALA A 197 -5.67 -33.27 -37.55
CA ALA A 197 -5.35 -32.25 -36.55
C ALA A 197 -6.46 -31.20 -36.59
N ILE A 198 -7.41 -31.32 -35.67
CA ILE A 198 -8.23 -30.20 -35.26
C ILE A 198 -7.22 -29.21 -34.66
N PRO A 199 -7.16 -27.94 -35.10
CA PRO A 199 -6.49 -26.94 -34.29
C PRO A 199 -7.14 -27.05 -32.91
N VAL A 200 -6.36 -27.36 -31.87
CA VAL A 200 -6.85 -27.22 -30.51
C VAL A 200 -7.29 -25.77 -30.38
N SER A 201 -8.59 -25.55 -30.48
CA SER A 201 -9.21 -24.28 -30.16
C SER A 201 -8.81 -24.01 -28.72
N ASP A 202 -7.99 -22.98 -28.53
CA ASP A 202 -7.52 -22.51 -27.23
C ASP A 202 -8.72 -22.05 -26.39
N THR A 203 -9.43 -23.02 -25.81
CA THR A 203 -10.55 -22.75 -24.91
C THR A 203 -10.01 -22.68 -23.50
N GLY A 204 -9.72 -21.45 -23.08
CA GLY A 204 -10.42 -20.96 -21.88
C GLY A 204 -9.57 -20.75 -20.64
N THR A 205 -8.29 -20.38 -20.74
CA THR A 205 -7.66 -19.72 -19.59
C THR A 205 -8.25 -18.34 -19.42
N GLY A 206 -8.81 -18.09 -18.23
CA GLY A 206 -9.52 -16.85 -17.97
C GLY A 206 -9.73 -16.57 -16.49
N ALA A 207 -10.28 -15.40 -16.22
CA ALA A 207 -10.69 -14.99 -14.90
C ALA A 207 -12.08 -14.36 -14.99
N SER A 208 -12.98 -14.75 -14.08
CA SER A 208 -14.33 -14.19 -13.98
C SER A 208 -14.48 -13.46 -12.65
N PHE A 209 -15.00 -12.24 -12.69
CA PHE A 209 -15.20 -11.37 -11.53
C PHE A 209 -16.67 -11.02 -11.42
N SER A 210 -17.27 -11.24 -10.25
CA SER A 210 -18.63 -10.82 -9.98
C SER A 210 -18.79 -10.23 -8.59
N GLY A 211 -19.69 -9.26 -8.48
CA GLY A 211 -19.86 -8.52 -7.24
C GLY A 211 -20.82 -7.34 -7.37
N SER A 212 -20.66 -6.40 -6.45
CA SER A 212 -21.43 -5.17 -6.39
C SER A 212 -20.51 -3.95 -6.39
N ALA A 213 -20.93 -2.93 -7.14
CA ALA A 213 -20.26 -1.64 -7.24
C ALA A 213 -21.26 -0.50 -6.99
N TYR A 214 -21.21 0.57 -7.77
CA TYR A 214 -22.19 1.66 -7.71
C TYR A 214 -23.19 1.49 -8.86
N PRO A 215 -24.48 1.82 -8.73
CA PRO A 215 -25.44 1.67 -9.83
C PRO A 215 -25.03 2.41 -11.11
N ASN A 216 -25.17 1.74 -12.26
CA ASN A 216 -24.89 2.31 -13.60
C ASN A 216 -23.49 2.92 -13.77
N SER A 217 -22.50 2.37 -13.07
CA SER A 217 -21.16 2.93 -12.97
C SER A 217 -20.11 2.03 -13.62
N THR A 218 -19.01 2.63 -14.08
CA THR A 218 -17.95 1.88 -14.76
C THR A 218 -17.11 1.12 -13.73
N VAL A 219 -17.06 -0.21 -13.87
CA VAL A 219 -16.17 -1.10 -13.14
C VAL A 219 -14.98 -1.44 -14.03
N THR A 220 -13.78 -1.12 -13.55
CA THR A 220 -12.53 -1.38 -14.27
C THR A 220 -11.76 -2.49 -13.61
N VAL A 221 -11.35 -3.48 -14.39
CA VAL A 221 -10.44 -4.54 -13.99
C VAL A 221 -9.05 -4.22 -14.53
N LEU A 222 -8.10 -4.15 -13.61
CA LEU A 222 -6.68 -4.08 -13.90
C LEU A 222 -6.08 -5.48 -13.82
N LYS A 223 -5.15 -5.79 -14.72
CA LYS A 223 -4.23 -6.92 -14.64
C LYS A 223 -2.82 -6.33 -14.56
N ASP A 224 -2.11 -6.60 -13.48
CA ASP A 224 -0.76 -6.09 -13.21
C ASP A 224 -0.66 -4.56 -13.41
N ALA A 225 -1.63 -3.86 -12.81
CA ALA A 225 -1.80 -2.40 -12.87
C ALA A 225 -2.15 -1.81 -14.27
N GLN A 226 -2.36 -2.64 -15.29
CA GLN A 226 -2.83 -2.21 -16.61
C GLN A 226 -4.32 -2.51 -16.79
N VAL A 227 -5.06 -1.63 -17.46
CA VAL A 227 -6.49 -1.87 -17.74
C VAL A 227 -6.63 -3.09 -18.64
N ALA A 228 -7.27 -4.13 -18.11
CA ALA A 228 -7.54 -5.38 -18.82
C ALA A 228 -8.94 -5.39 -19.43
N ALA A 229 -9.93 -4.84 -18.71
CA ALA A 229 -11.29 -4.69 -19.21
C ALA A 229 -12.09 -3.69 -18.35
N THR A 230 -13.20 -3.23 -18.94
CA THR A 230 -14.18 -2.36 -18.30
C THR A 230 -15.58 -2.92 -18.53
N SER A 231 -16.46 -2.80 -17.55
CA SER A 231 -17.89 -3.14 -17.65
C SER A 231 -18.70 -2.08 -16.93
N ILE A 232 -20.02 -2.10 -17.13
CA ILE A 232 -20.95 -1.21 -16.44
C ILE A 232 -21.77 -2.08 -15.49
N SER A 233 -21.85 -1.67 -14.22
CA SER A 233 -22.74 -2.29 -13.25
C SER A 233 -24.21 -1.98 -13.55
N GLY A 234 -25.10 -2.91 -13.21
CA GLY A 234 -26.53 -2.74 -13.39
C GLY A 234 -27.14 -1.67 -12.48
N SER A 235 -28.43 -1.38 -12.69
CA SER A 235 -29.20 -0.49 -11.82
C SER A 235 -29.36 -1.03 -10.38
N ASP A 236 -29.15 -2.33 -10.19
CA ASP A 236 -29.08 -3.01 -8.90
C ASP A 236 -27.65 -3.03 -8.30
N ALA A 237 -26.71 -2.31 -8.93
CA ALA A 237 -25.28 -2.27 -8.64
C ALA A 237 -24.51 -3.58 -8.87
N SER A 238 -25.14 -4.64 -9.39
CA SER A 238 -24.44 -5.89 -9.68
C SER A 238 -23.55 -5.75 -10.91
N PHE A 239 -22.42 -6.45 -10.92
CA PHE A 239 -21.57 -6.58 -12.10
C PHE A 239 -21.06 -8.01 -12.26
N GLN A 240 -20.80 -8.40 -13.51
CA GLN A 240 -20.08 -9.60 -13.87
C GLN A 240 -19.18 -9.29 -15.06
N MET A 241 -17.96 -9.80 -15.06
CA MET A 241 -17.02 -9.68 -16.15
C MET A 241 -16.18 -10.94 -16.28
N THR A 242 -15.90 -11.38 -17.50
CA THR A 242 -14.99 -12.49 -17.77
C THR A 242 -13.90 -12.04 -18.73
N LEU A 243 -12.65 -12.25 -18.32
CA LEU A 243 -11.45 -12.13 -19.14
C LEU A 243 -11.11 -13.52 -19.67
N SER A 244 -10.93 -13.65 -20.98
CA SER A 244 -10.56 -14.91 -21.65
C SER A 244 -9.23 -14.76 -22.38
N ASN A 245 -8.67 -15.88 -22.87
CA ASN A 245 -7.40 -15.93 -23.60
C ASN A 245 -6.24 -15.34 -22.80
N LEU A 246 -6.27 -15.53 -21.48
CA LEU A 246 -5.19 -15.12 -20.60
C LEU A 246 -4.09 -16.18 -20.63
N ALA A 247 -2.83 -15.76 -20.55
CA ALA A 247 -1.75 -16.71 -20.30
C ALA A 247 -1.94 -17.39 -18.94
N ALA A 248 -1.57 -18.66 -18.82
CA ALA A 248 -1.43 -19.30 -17.51
C ALA A 248 -0.26 -18.65 -16.75
N GLY A 249 -0.40 -18.48 -15.44
CA GLY A 249 0.58 -17.76 -14.63
C GLY A 249 -0.04 -17.02 -13.45
N ASN A 250 0.81 -16.34 -12.67
CA ASN A 250 0.39 -15.55 -11.53
C ASN A 250 0.22 -14.09 -11.95
N PHE A 251 -0.92 -13.50 -11.60
CA PHE A 251 -1.24 -12.11 -11.91
C PHE A 251 -1.92 -11.45 -10.71
N ILE A 252 -1.79 -10.14 -10.61
CA ILE A 252 -2.58 -9.35 -9.67
C ILE A 252 -3.72 -8.71 -10.45
N PHE A 253 -4.95 -9.07 -10.09
CA PHE A 253 -6.13 -8.42 -10.59
C PHE A 253 -6.63 -7.40 -9.57
N SER A 254 -6.80 -6.15 -9.99
CA SER A 254 -7.36 -5.11 -9.13
C SER A 254 -8.62 -4.55 -9.74
N LEU A 255 -9.63 -4.30 -8.93
CA LEU A 255 -10.90 -3.74 -9.36
C LEU A 255 -11.14 -2.40 -8.68
N TYR A 256 -11.72 -1.47 -9.42
CA TYR A 256 -12.28 -0.24 -8.89
C TYR A 256 -13.50 0.17 -9.70
N SER A 257 -14.31 1.04 -9.11
CA SER A 257 -15.39 1.72 -9.81
C SER A 257 -15.21 3.22 -9.69
N GLU A 258 -15.73 3.95 -10.66
CA GLU A 258 -15.88 5.40 -10.58
C GLU A 258 -17.35 5.72 -10.32
N ASP A 259 -17.63 6.63 -9.39
CA ASP A 259 -18.99 7.11 -9.15
C ASP A 259 -19.44 8.07 -10.26
N ASN A 260 -20.71 8.50 -10.21
CA ASN A 260 -21.28 9.43 -11.19
C ASN A 260 -20.59 10.80 -11.25
N ASN A 261 -19.76 11.14 -10.25
CA ASN A 261 -18.99 12.36 -10.17
C ASN A 261 -17.53 12.18 -10.61
N GLY A 262 -17.15 10.97 -11.04
CA GLY A 262 -15.79 10.62 -11.44
C GLY A 262 -14.84 10.34 -10.27
N ASN A 263 -15.34 10.26 -9.04
CA ASN A 263 -14.50 9.86 -7.92
C ASN A 263 -14.25 8.36 -7.99
N ARG A 264 -12.99 7.98 -7.81
CA ARG A 264 -12.56 6.60 -7.90
C ARG A 264 -12.59 5.93 -6.52
N SER A 265 -13.09 4.70 -6.47
CA SER A 265 -13.00 3.85 -5.29
C SER A 265 -11.54 3.49 -4.94
N SER A 266 -11.30 3.08 -3.70
CA SER A 266 -10.09 2.31 -3.38
C SER A 266 -10.03 1.04 -4.22
N LEU A 267 -8.81 0.59 -4.56
CA LEU A 267 -8.59 -0.65 -5.30
C LEU A 267 -8.87 -1.86 -4.41
N VAL A 268 -9.62 -2.83 -4.94
CA VAL A 268 -9.76 -4.16 -4.35
C VAL A 268 -8.90 -5.12 -5.16
N SER A 269 -7.90 -5.75 -4.54
CA SER A 269 -6.88 -6.54 -5.27
C SER A 269 -6.91 -8.02 -4.92
N PHE A 270 -6.77 -8.87 -5.94
CA PHE A 270 -6.82 -10.32 -5.91
C PHE A 270 -5.57 -10.89 -6.60
N PRO A 271 -4.61 -11.47 -5.87
CA PRO A 271 -3.56 -12.27 -6.49
C PRO A 271 -4.17 -13.60 -6.97
N LEU A 272 -4.13 -13.86 -8.28
CA LEU A 272 -4.70 -15.06 -8.88
C LEU A 272 -3.62 -15.86 -9.64
N SER A 273 -3.62 -17.18 -9.44
CA SER A 273 -2.92 -18.13 -10.31
C SER A 273 -3.90 -18.67 -11.36
N LEU A 274 -3.62 -18.41 -12.63
CA LEU A 274 -4.42 -18.92 -13.75
C LEU A 274 -3.82 -20.22 -14.29
N THR A 275 -4.67 -21.22 -14.44
CA THR A 275 -4.29 -22.54 -14.98
C THR A 275 -4.64 -22.62 -16.47
N GLN A 276 -3.80 -23.29 -17.25
CA GLN A 276 -4.05 -23.48 -18.68
C GLN A 276 -5.39 -24.22 -18.90
N GLY A 277 -6.27 -23.68 -19.76
CA GLY A 277 -7.58 -24.25 -20.08
C GLY A 277 -8.66 -24.10 -19.01
N ALA A 278 -8.47 -23.27 -17.97
CA ALA A 278 -9.44 -23.09 -16.89
C ALA A 278 -9.80 -21.61 -16.61
N ILE A 279 -11.04 -21.37 -16.21
CA ILE A 279 -11.53 -20.06 -15.75
C ILE A 279 -11.56 -20.01 -14.22
N THR A 280 -10.78 -19.11 -13.63
CA THR A 280 -10.80 -18.85 -12.19
C THR A 280 -11.93 -17.86 -11.85
N ASN A 281 -12.81 -18.21 -10.91
CA ASN A 281 -13.94 -17.37 -10.52
C ASN A 281 -13.67 -16.64 -9.19
N VAL A 282 -13.86 -15.31 -9.19
CA VAL A 282 -13.82 -14.45 -8.00
C VAL A 282 -15.20 -13.81 -7.85
N THR A 283 -15.91 -14.20 -6.80
CA THR A 283 -17.33 -13.81 -6.61
C THR A 283 -17.52 -13.07 -5.29
N GLY A 284 -18.57 -12.27 -5.19
CA GLY A 284 -18.90 -11.54 -3.96
C GLY A 284 -17.99 -10.33 -3.72
N ILE A 285 -17.40 -9.80 -4.79
CA ILE A 285 -16.57 -8.60 -4.72
C ILE A 285 -17.45 -7.43 -4.29
N PHE A 286 -17.01 -6.67 -3.30
CA PHE A 286 -17.69 -5.46 -2.88
C PHE A 286 -16.75 -4.27 -3.07
N ILE A 287 -17.10 -3.38 -4.01
CA ILE A 287 -16.36 -2.13 -4.20
C ILE A 287 -16.80 -1.15 -3.11
N ALA A 288 -15.85 -0.75 -2.26
CA ALA A 288 -16.09 0.16 -1.14
C ALA A 288 -16.71 1.50 -1.62
N PRO A 289 -17.53 2.19 -0.80
CA PRO A 289 -18.12 3.47 -1.17
C PRO A 289 -17.08 4.53 -1.55
N THR A 290 -17.42 5.44 -2.46
CA THR A 290 -16.66 6.70 -2.60
C THR A 290 -17.00 7.65 -1.46
N ILE A 291 -16.12 8.62 -1.20
CA ILE A 291 -16.38 9.71 -0.27
C ILE A 291 -15.76 11.01 -0.81
N SER A 292 -16.52 12.09 -0.68
CA SER A 292 -16.12 13.45 -1.02
C SER A 292 -16.76 14.43 -0.04
N THR A 293 -16.29 15.66 -0.05
CA THR A 293 -16.74 16.73 0.86
C THR A 293 -17.03 18.00 0.07
N ASP A 294 -17.92 18.84 0.58
CA ASP A 294 -18.18 20.16 0.01
C ASP A 294 -17.05 21.16 0.28
N LYS A 295 -16.23 20.88 1.30
CA LYS A 295 -15.17 21.76 1.81
C LYS A 295 -13.89 20.97 2.06
N SER A 296 -12.76 21.55 1.66
CA SER A 296 -11.42 21.09 2.05
C SER A 296 -10.97 21.67 3.39
N GLU A 297 -11.52 22.83 3.78
CA GLU A 297 -11.25 23.53 5.03
C GLU A 297 -12.55 24.14 5.57
N VAL A 298 -12.72 24.12 6.89
CA VAL A 298 -13.94 24.59 7.55
C VAL A 298 -13.57 25.28 8.86
N ARG A 299 -14.32 26.31 9.25
CA ARG A 299 -14.18 26.89 10.59
C ARG A 299 -14.84 25.95 11.60
N ARG A 300 -14.26 25.82 12.80
CA ARG A 300 -14.88 25.04 13.87
C ARG A 300 -16.30 25.54 14.14
N GLY A 301 -17.25 24.61 14.19
CA GLY A 301 -18.68 24.88 14.38
C GLY A 301 -19.45 25.10 13.07
N ASP A 302 -18.79 25.15 11.92
CA ASP A 302 -19.47 25.10 10.63
C ASP A 302 -19.66 23.63 10.19
N THR A 303 -20.76 23.35 9.50
CA THR A 303 -21.08 22.01 8.99
C THR A 303 -20.23 21.65 7.76
N ILE A 304 -19.78 20.40 7.68
CA ILE A 304 -19.20 19.76 6.50
C ILE A 304 -20.23 18.78 5.93
N THR A 305 -20.50 18.87 4.63
CA THR A 305 -21.34 17.88 3.94
C THR A 305 -20.45 16.80 3.33
N LEU A 306 -20.60 15.58 3.82
CA LEU A 306 -19.94 14.37 3.32
C LEU A 306 -20.90 13.64 2.39
N PHE A 307 -20.44 13.25 1.21
CA PHE A 307 -21.28 12.56 0.22
C PHE A 307 -20.47 11.60 -0.65
N GLY A 308 -21.15 10.66 -1.28
CA GLY A 308 -20.52 9.70 -2.19
C GLY A 308 -21.54 8.71 -2.73
N GLN A 309 -21.04 7.64 -3.35
CA GLN A 309 -21.86 6.59 -3.92
C GLN A 309 -21.44 5.21 -3.40
N SER A 310 -22.42 4.33 -3.22
CA SER A 310 -22.32 2.95 -2.75
C SER A 310 -23.36 2.08 -3.47
N VAL A 311 -23.54 0.85 -3.02
CA VAL A 311 -24.68 0.00 -3.38
C VAL A 311 -26.02 0.59 -2.87
N PRO A 312 -27.16 0.36 -3.55
CA PRO A 312 -28.45 0.92 -3.15
C PRO A 312 -28.91 0.49 -1.75
N LYS A 313 -29.64 1.38 -1.05
CA LYS A 313 -30.35 1.08 0.21
C LYS A 313 -29.50 0.40 1.28
N SER A 314 -28.23 0.76 1.34
CA SER A 314 -27.26 0.18 2.26
C SER A 314 -26.84 1.17 3.33
N ASP A 315 -26.64 0.66 4.54
CA ASP A 315 -26.13 1.44 5.67
C ASP A 315 -24.70 1.89 5.38
N ILE A 316 -24.45 3.18 5.59
CA ILE A 316 -23.16 3.82 5.43
C ILE A 316 -22.69 4.28 6.81
N ILE A 317 -21.52 3.79 7.22
CA ILE A 317 -20.86 4.19 8.45
C ILE A 317 -19.80 5.25 8.09
N ILE A 318 -19.87 6.39 8.76
CA ILE A 318 -18.96 7.51 8.58
C ILE A 318 -18.15 7.67 9.86
N THR A 319 -16.83 7.61 9.72
CA THR A 319 -15.91 7.83 10.82
C THR A 319 -15.09 9.09 10.54
N VAL A 320 -15.15 10.06 11.45
CA VAL A 320 -14.31 11.26 11.38
C VAL A 320 -13.24 11.14 12.47
N HIS A 321 -11.98 11.10 12.04
CA HIS A 321 -10.84 11.02 12.94
C HIS A 321 -10.50 12.41 13.47
N SER A 322 -10.57 12.57 14.78
CA SER A 322 -10.19 13.77 15.54
C SER A 322 -9.78 13.35 16.96
N ASP A 323 -9.41 14.31 17.82
CA ASP A 323 -9.11 14.06 19.24
C ASP A 323 -10.22 13.27 19.95
N GLN A 324 -11.47 13.44 19.52
CA GLN A 324 -12.61 12.61 19.90
C GLN A 324 -13.25 12.02 18.64
N SER A 325 -12.94 10.77 18.36
CA SER A 325 -13.45 10.09 17.15
C SER A 325 -14.97 10.14 17.08
N TYR A 326 -15.48 10.56 15.94
CA TYR A 326 -16.90 10.66 15.67
C TYR A 326 -17.38 9.50 14.80
N PHE A 327 -18.57 8.99 15.10
CA PHE A 327 -19.24 7.94 14.34
C PHE A 327 -20.65 8.38 13.96
N GLY A 328 -20.89 8.50 12.66
CA GLY A 328 -22.18 8.80 12.07
C GLY A 328 -22.68 7.63 11.22
N THR A 329 -24.00 7.54 11.06
CA THR A 329 -24.60 6.59 10.11
C THR A 329 -25.59 7.31 9.20
N THR A 330 -25.67 6.86 7.96
CA THR A 330 -26.67 7.27 6.97
C THR A 330 -27.02 6.09 6.08
N ILE A 331 -27.99 6.25 5.19
CA ILE A 331 -28.41 5.20 4.25
C ILE A 331 -28.29 5.75 2.84
N SER A 332 -27.74 4.95 1.94
CA SER A 332 -27.71 5.27 0.51
C SER A 332 -29.09 5.13 -0.14
N ASP A 333 -29.38 5.99 -1.10
CA ASP A 333 -30.67 5.99 -1.80
C ASP A 333 -30.77 4.87 -2.87
N LYS A 334 -31.81 4.92 -3.71
CA LYS A 334 -32.02 3.94 -4.79
C LYS A 334 -30.95 3.98 -5.89
N SER A 335 -30.29 5.12 -6.03
CA SER A 335 -29.16 5.32 -6.95
C SER A 335 -27.80 5.06 -6.29
N GLY A 336 -27.79 4.65 -5.02
CA GLY A 336 -26.59 4.39 -4.25
C GLY A 336 -25.96 5.66 -3.67
N VAL A 337 -26.54 6.84 -3.89
CA VAL A 337 -25.99 8.11 -3.40
C VAL A 337 -26.32 8.27 -1.92
N TYR A 338 -25.35 8.74 -1.14
CA TYR A 338 -25.56 9.08 0.26
C TYR A 338 -25.05 10.49 0.56
N LEU A 339 -25.65 11.11 1.58
CA LEU A 339 -25.26 12.42 2.09
C LEU A 339 -25.33 12.40 3.62
N TYR A 340 -24.39 13.11 4.23
CA TYR A 340 -24.31 13.28 5.68
C TYR A 340 -23.77 14.65 6.04
N ASN A 341 -24.46 15.34 6.95
CA ASN A 341 -24.02 16.64 7.46
C ASN A 341 -23.32 16.44 8.81
N PHE A 342 -22.01 16.66 8.83
CA PHE A 342 -21.18 16.58 10.02
C PHE A 342 -20.97 17.97 10.61
N ASP A 343 -21.32 18.16 11.89
CA ASP A 343 -21.02 19.39 12.63
C ASP A 343 -19.60 19.32 13.20
N SER A 344 -18.79 20.35 12.91
CA SER A 344 -17.38 20.41 13.32
C SER A 344 -17.16 21.06 14.70
N SER A 345 -18.24 21.35 15.46
CA SER A 345 -18.17 22.00 16.78
C SER A 345 -17.36 21.24 17.82
#